data_AF-A0A3M6R0W2-F1
#
_entry.id   AF-A0A3M6R0W2-F1
#
_cell.length_a   1.000
_cell.length_b   1.000
_cell.length_c   1.000
_cell.angle_alpha   90.00
_cell.angle_beta   90.00
_cell.angle_gamma   90.00
#
_symmetry.space_group_name_H-M   'P 1'
#
loop_
_entity.id
_entity.type
_entity.pdbx_description
1 polymer ?
#
loop_
_entity_poly.entity_id
_entity_poly.type
_entity_poly.pdbx_seq_one_letter_code
_entity_poly.pdbx_strand_id
1 'polypeptide(L)'
;MSAARAAVAGRVTERALARDVTRAGYSATSHVLDSVYVQDFIPARAGAGTAWTAAADGWAMSQYDQYPFDSIAVVDGVAFATGSDGVWALRGGDEIIRAKLTTGKMDVGQGGLTHPMYAYLEYELDGSAVMTVTQTQGGSVAQSWTYPLDGEPAAALTNGRFKFGRGLRGRHFTFALELVGERAHINDLYVVADATKRRI
;
A
#
# COMPACT_ATOMS: atom_id res chain seq x y z
N MET A 1 4.41 -9.22 25.70
CA MET A 1 5.70 -8.53 25.55
C MET A 1 5.61 -7.63 24.33
N SER A 2 5.61 -6.31 24.53
CA SER A 2 5.54 -5.31 23.45
C SER A 2 6.96 -4.92 23.06
N ALA A 3 7.34 -5.15 21.80
CA ALA A 3 8.64 -4.72 21.29
C ALA A 3 8.56 -3.23 20.92
N ALA A 4 9.20 -2.39 21.73
CA ALA A 4 9.38 -0.98 21.40
C ALA A 4 10.32 -0.86 20.19
N ARG A 5 9.83 -0.31 19.08
CA ARG A 5 10.69 0.10 17.95
C ARG A 5 11.51 1.31 18.39
N ALA A 6 12.80 1.11 18.59
CA ALA A 6 13.74 2.21 18.75
C ALA A 6 13.92 2.91 17.38
N ALA A 7 13.52 4.17 17.29
CA ALA A 7 13.87 5.01 16.15
C ALA A 7 15.34 5.43 16.28
N VAL A 8 16.19 4.95 15.37
CA VAL A 8 17.58 5.42 15.27
C VAL A 8 17.58 6.67 14.41
N ALA A 9 17.72 7.83 15.04
CA ALA A 9 17.97 9.08 14.35
C ALA A 9 19.49 9.25 14.18
N GLY A 10 19.99 9.03 12.96
CA GLY A 10 21.37 9.33 12.59
C GLY A 10 21.48 10.79 12.14
N ARG A 11 22.19 11.63 12.90
CA ARG A 11 22.49 13.01 12.46
C ARG A 11 23.71 12.98 11.55
N VAL A 12 23.51 13.20 10.25
CA VAL A 12 24.61 13.44 9.31
C VAL A 12 24.99 14.92 9.40
N THR A 13 26.28 15.21 9.59
CA THR A 13 26.80 16.58 9.61
C THR A 13 27.91 16.68 8.59
N GLU A 14 27.65 17.41 7.51
CA GLU A 14 28.60 17.64 6.44
C GLU A 14 29.20 19.04 6.55
N ARG A 15 30.50 19.17 6.26
CA ARG A 15 31.21 20.45 6.27
C ARG A 15 32.12 20.53 5.05
N ALA A 16 31.80 21.45 4.14
CA ALA A 16 32.70 21.84 3.06
C ALA A 16 33.42 23.14 3.43
N LEU A 17 34.70 23.24 3.09
CA LEU A 17 35.50 24.45 3.28
C LEU A 17 36.25 24.74 1.99
N ALA A 18 35.88 25.82 1.32
CA ALA A 18 36.60 26.37 0.17
C ALA A 18 37.48 27.54 0.65
N ARG A 19 38.74 27.56 0.24
CA ARG A 19 39.67 28.67 0.52
C ARG A 19 40.47 28.98 -0.75
N ASP A 20 40.56 30.26 -1.08
CA ASP A 20 41.45 30.77 -2.13
C ASP A 20 42.39 31.86 -1.56
N VAL A 21 43.54 32.05 -2.21
CA VAL A 21 44.46 33.18 -1.98
C VAL A 21 44.98 33.69 -3.32
N THR A 22 44.58 34.90 -3.70
CA THR A 22 45.12 35.59 -4.88
C THR A 22 46.22 36.60 -4.48
N ARG A 23 47.34 36.65 -5.22
CA ARG A 23 48.33 37.74 -5.15
C ARG A 23 48.56 38.35 -6.54
N ALA A 24 48.36 39.66 -6.66
CA ALA A 24 48.61 40.42 -7.89
C ALA A 24 49.77 41.41 -7.72
N GLY A 25 50.63 41.53 -8.74
CA GLY A 25 51.62 42.59 -8.87
C GLY A 25 51.11 43.77 -9.71
N TYR A 26 51.73 44.94 -9.56
CA TYR A 26 51.33 46.20 -10.19
C TYR A 26 51.41 46.14 -11.73
N SER A 27 50.33 45.70 -12.38
CA SER A 27 49.87 45.97 -13.76
C SER A 27 49.23 44.77 -14.49
N ALA A 28 48.56 43.87 -13.77
CA ALA A 28 47.69 42.88 -14.42
C ALA A 28 46.28 42.92 -13.82
N THR A 29 45.27 43.13 -14.66
CA THR A 29 43.87 42.86 -14.32
C THR A 29 43.67 41.35 -14.31
N SER A 30 43.30 40.79 -13.15
CA SER A 30 42.99 39.38 -12.96
C SER A 30 41.49 39.20 -12.73
N HIS A 31 40.86 38.32 -13.50
CA HIS A 31 39.50 37.86 -13.28
C HIS A 31 39.54 36.40 -12.83
N VAL A 32 39.20 36.16 -11.57
CA VAL A 32 39.12 34.82 -10.96
C VAL A 32 37.65 34.48 -10.75
N LEU A 33 37.25 33.27 -11.16
CA LEU A 33 35.88 32.80 -11.02
C LEU A 33 35.90 31.38 -10.47
N ASP A 34 35.52 31.24 -9.20
CA ASP A 34 35.51 29.97 -8.49
C ASP A 34 34.07 29.42 -8.39
N SER A 35 33.91 28.12 -8.62
CA SER A 35 32.64 27.43 -8.43
C SER A 35 32.83 26.15 -7.62
N VAL A 36 32.05 25.98 -6.56
CA VAL A 36 32.00 24.75 -5.77
C VAL A 36 30.60 24.16 -5.88
N TYR A 37 30.53 22.89 -6.27
CA TYR A 37 29.30 22.11 -6.27
C TYR A 37 29.41 21.04 -5.19
N VAL A 38 28.42 20.98 -4.32
CA VAL A 38 28.24 19.88 -3.37
C VAL A 38 26.92 19.23 -3.72
N GLN A 39 26.96 17.95 -4.07
CA GLN A 39 25.79 17.14 -4.33
C GLN A 39 25.79 15.99 -3.31
N ASP A 40 24.74 15.93 -2.51
CA ASP A 40 24.47 14.82 -1.61
C ASP A 40 23.49 13.85 -2.30
N PHE A 41 23.76 12.56 -2.17
CA PHE A 41 22.85 11.50 -2.53
C PHE A 41 22.73 10.58 -1.33
N ILE A 42 21.62 10.67 -0.61
CA ILE A 42 21.24 9.67 0.38
C ILE A 42 20.65 8.50 -0.42
N PRO A 43 21.36 7.36 -0.59
CA PRO A 43 20.71 6.18 -1.14
C PRO A 43 19.54 5.84 -0.23
N ALA A 44 18.32 5.93 -0.77
CA ALA A 44 17.19 5.27 -0.16
C ALA A 44 17.62 3.82 0.06
N ARG A 45 17.44 3.33 1.29
CA ARG A 45 17.80 1.96 1.69
C ARG A 45 17.41 1.01 0.55
N ALA A 46 18.36 0.21 0.06
CA ALA A 46 18.12 -0.74 -1.01
C ALA A 46 16.82 -1.53 -0.74
N GLY A 47 15.87 -1.47 -1.68
CA GLY A 47 14.56 -2.11 -1.56
C GLY A 47 13.39 -1.24 -1.07
N ALA A 48 13.47 0.10 -1.14
CA ALA A 48 12.39 1.01 -0.70
C ALA A 48 11.71 1.79 -1.86
N GLY A 49 11.69 1.24 -3.07
CA GLY A 49 10.92 1.80 -4.18
C GLY A 49 9.42 1.57 -4.01
N THR A 50 8.60 2.41 -4.64
CA THR A 50 7.18 2.13 -4.81
C THR A 50 6.84 2.11 -6.29
N ALA A 51 6.01 1.17 -6.71
CA ALA A 51 5.49 1.13 -8.07
C ALA A 51 3.98 1.36 -8.05
N TRP A 52 3.51 2.24 -8.91
CA TRP A 52 2.09 2.44 -9.15
C TRP A 52 1.72 1.71 -10.43
N THR A 53 0.70 0.87 -10.35
CA THR A 53 0.17 0.10 -11.48
C THR A 53 -1.28 0.47 -11.70
N ALA A 54 -1.72 0.48 -12.95
CA ALA A 54 -3.12 0.65 -13.32
C ALA A 54 -3.40 -0.20 -14.55
N ALA A 55 -4.59 -0.77 -14.65
CA ALA A 55 -5.04 -1.41 -15.88
C ALA A 55 -5.17 -0.35 -17.00
N ALA A 56 -4.84 -0.67 -18.24
CA ALA A 56 -4.85 0.31 -19.33
C ALA A 56 -6.26 0.76 -19.74
N ASP A 57 -7.26 -0.06 -19.43
CA ASP A 57 -8.69 0.15 -19.67
C ASP A 57 -9.44 0.75 -18.47
N GLY A 58 -8.73 1.05 -17.37
CA GLY A 58 -9.33 1.57 -16.14
C GLY A 58 -8.40 2.50 -15.35
N TRP A 59 -8.91 3.01 -14.23
CA TRP A 59 -8.13 3.82 -13.29
C TRP A 59 -8.02 3.15 -11.91
N ALA A 60 -8.16 1.83 -11.87
CA ALA A 60 -7.92 1.04 -10.67
C ALA A 60 -6.41 1.02 -10.39
N MET A 61 -5.94 2.05 -9.67
CA MET A 61 -4.53 2.17 -9.31
C MET A 61 -4.21 1.32 -8.09
N SER A 62 -3.16 0.51 -8.18
CA SER A 62 -2.59 -0.25 -7.07
C SER A 62 -1.15 0.19 -6.83
N GLN A 63 -0.77 0.23 -5.56
CA GLN A 63 0.60 0.54 -5.15
C GLN A 63 1.29 -0.73 -4.64
N TYR A 64 2.44 -1.04 -5.23
CA TYR A 64 3.38 -2.01 -4.69
C TYR A 64 4.39 -1.27 -3.81
N ASP A 65 4.45 -1.67 -2.55
CA ASP A 65 5.50 -1.24 -1.62
C ASP A 65 6.71 -2.18 -1.74
N GLN A 66 7.88 -1.70 -1.33
CA GLN A 66 9.15 -2.44 -1.36
C GLN A 66 9.54 -2.94 -2.76
N TYR A 67 9.22 -2.16 -3.79
CA TYR A 67 9.53 -2.49 -5.18
C TYR A 67 11.05 -2.38 -5.41
N PRO A 68 11.78 -3.49 -5.69
CA PRO A 68 13.24 -3.50 -5.69
C PRO A 68 13.85 -3.33 -7.08
N PHE A 69 13.05 -3.02 -8.10
CA PHE A 69 13.49 -2.96 -9.49
C PHE A 69 13.65 -1.52 -10.00
N ASP A 70 14.67 -1.31 -10.82
CA ASP A 70 15.06 -0.03 -11.41
C ASP A 70 14.43 0.19 -12.80
N SER A 71 14.19 -0.90 -13.55
CA SER A 71 13.60 -0.83 -14.89
C SER A 71 12.86 -2.11 -15.24
N ILE A 72 11.91 -2.02 -16.19
CA ILE A 72 11.18 -3.16 -16.75
C ILE A 72 11.23 -3.09 -18.28
N ALA A 73 11.42 -4.23 -18.94
CA ALA A 73 11.24 -4.40 -20.38
C ALA A 73 10.41 -5.66 -20.66
N VAL A 74 9.64 -5.66 -21.75
CA VAL A 74 8.91 -6.85 -22.22
C VAL A 74 9.63 -7.41 -23.44
N VAL A 75 10.06 -8.67 -23.36
CA VAL A 75 10.72 -9.40 -24.46
C VAL A 75 9.95 -10.69 -24.70
N ASP A 76 9.49 -10.90 -25.93
CA ASP A 76 8.70 -12.08 -26.32
C ASP A 76 7.50 -12.39 -25.39
N GLY A 77 6.83 -11.33 -24.92
CA GLY A 77 5.67 -11.44 -24.02
C GLY A 77 6.00 -11.69 -22.55
N VAL A 78 7.29 -11.76 -22.18
CA VAL A 78 7.73 -11.89 -20.79
C VAL A 78 8.25 -10.56 -20.28
N ALA A 79 7.73 -10.11 -19.14
CA ALA A 79 8.27 -8.95 -18.44
C ALA A 79 9.56 -9.33 -17.71
N PHE A 80 10.62 -8.57 -17.93
CA PHE A 80 11.90 -8.67 -17.24
C PHE A 80 12.17 -7.38 -16.48
N ALA A 81 12.54 -7.51 -15.22
CA ALA A 81 12.90 -6.39 -14.37
C ALA A 81 14.38 -6.44 -14.00
N THR A 82 15.03 -5.29 -13.95
CA THR A 82 16.42 -5.15 -13.50
C THR A 82 16.46 -4.55 -12.12
N GLY A 83 17.37 -4.99 -11.25
CA GLY A 83 17.70 -4.29 -10.01
C GLY A 83 19.17 -4.54 -9.63
N SER A 84 19.55 -4.13 -8.41
CA SER A 84 20.94 -4.23 -7.94
C SER A 84 21.52 -5.64 -8.01
N ASP A 85 20.68 -6.65 -7.89
CA ASP A 85 21.08 -8.05 -7.75
C ASP A 85 20.92 -8.85 -9.06
N GLY A 86 20.48 -8.22 -10.15
CA GLY A 86 20.44 -8.82 -11.48
C GLY A 86 19.18 -8.54 -12.30
N VAL A 87 18.86 -9.49 -13.20
CA VAL A 87 17.70 -9.46 -14.08
C VAL A 87 16.76 -10.60 -13.73
N TRP A 88 15.48 -10.29 -13.52
CA TRP A 88 14.46 -11.25 -13.10
C TRP A 88 13.31 -11.29 -14.10
N ALA A 89 12.86 -12.49 -14.46
CA ALA A 89 11.61 -12.67 -15.19
C ALA A 89 10.42 -12.54 -14.22
N LEU A 90 9.55 -11.57 -14.45
CA LEU A 90 8.35 -11.32 -13.65
C LEU A 90 7.22 -12.26 -14.08
N ARG A 91 7.38 -13.56 -13.81
CA ARG A 91 6.36 -14.57 -14.13
C ARG A 91 5.30 -14.74 -13.04
N GLY A 92 5.58 -14.23 -11.84
CA GLY A 92 4.72 -14.41 -10.66
C GLY A 92 4.63 -15.87 -10.20
N GLY A 93 3.86 -16.13 -9.15
CA GLY A 93 3.44 -17.48 -8.75
C GLY A 93 4.17 -18.10 -7.56
N ASP A 94 5.38 -17.64 -7.21
CA ASP A 94 6.19 -18.29 -6.16
C ASP A 94 6.37 -17.42 -4.88
N GLU A 95 5.69 -16.27 -4.82
CA GLU A 95 5.80 -15.30 -3.71
C GLU A 95 4.47 -15.15 -2.97
N ILE A 96 4.52 -15.10 -1.64
CA ILE A 96 3.37 -14.74 -0.81
C ILE A 96 3.16 -13.23 -0.81
N ILE A 97 2.10 -12.77 -1.47
CA ILE A 97 1.72 -11.37 -1.56
C ILE A 97 0.73 -11.04 -0.44
N ARG A 98 0.95 -9.89 0.20
CA ARG A 98 -0.02 -9.29 1.15
C ARG A 98 -0.71 -8.12 0.47
N ALA A 99 -1.98 -8.30 0.12
CA ALA A 99 -2.78 -7.26 -0.51
C ALA A 99 -3.79 -6.67 0.47
N LYS A 100 -4.07 -5.37 0.32
CA LYS A 100 -5.06 -4.67 1.12
C LYS A 100 -5.89 -3.73 0.27
N LEU A 101 -7.21 -3.88 0.34
CA LEU A 101 -8.18 -2.94 -0.20
C LEU A 101 -8.94 -2.31 0.96
N THR A 102 -8.95 -0.99 1.04
CA THR A 102 -9.67 -0.24 2.07
C THR A 102 -10.63 0.73 1.43
N THR A 103 -11.91 0.64 1.79
CA THR A 103 -12.91 1.59 1.32
C THR A 103 -12.78 2.93 2.06
N GLY A 104 -13.40 3.97 1.50
CA GLY A 104 -13.76 5.15 2.28
C GLY A 104 -14.77 4.83 3.39
N LYS A 105 -15.38 5.87 3.96
CA LYS A 105 -16.53 5.75 4.84
C LYS A 105 -17.79 5.55 3.99
N MET A 106 -18.24 4.30 3.88
CA MET A 106 -19.38 3.91 3.05
C MET A 106 -20.70 4.07 3.81
N ASP A 107 -21.68 4.74 3.22
CA ASP A 107 -23.07 4.76 3.71
C ASP A 107 -23.82 3.55 3.16
N VAL A 108 -23.68 2.41 3.83
CA VAL A 108 -24.32 1.15 3.42
C VAL A 108 -25.83 1.18 3.69
N GLY A 109 -26.30 2.07 4.57
CA GLY A 109 -27.69 2.19 4.98
C GLY A 109 -28.51 3.18 4.15
N GLN A 110 -27.94 3.78 3.11
CA GLN A 110 -28.56 4.82 2.27
C GLN A 110 -29.24 5.93 3.11
N GLY A 111 -28.51 6.43 4.12
CA GLY A 111 -28.97 7.49 5.01
C GLY A 111 -29.53 7.00 6.35
N GLY A 112 -29.89 5.71 6.48
CA GLY A 112 -30.36 5.10 7.73
C GLY A 112 -29.26 4.57 8.63
N LEU A 113 -29.57 4.38 9.92
CA LEU A 113 -28.75 3.51 10.79
C LEU A 113 -28.93 2.07 10.32
N THR A 114 -27.81 1.41 10.05
CA THR A 114 -27.79 0.04 9.54
C THR A 114 -26.89 -0.86 10.39
N HIS A 115 -27.09 -2.16 10.22
CA HIS A 115 -26.31 -3.23 10.80
C HIS A 115 -25.75 -4.11 9.67
N PRO A 116 -24.46 -3.97 9.31
CA PRO A 116 -23.81 -4.87 8.37
C PRO A 116 -23.82 -6.30 8.93
N MET A 117 -24.34 -7.25 8.15
CA MET A 117 -24.55 -8.64 8.56
C MET A 117 -23.53 -9.57 7.90
N TYR A 118 -23.36 -9.41 6.59
CA TYR A 118 -22.50 -10.25 5.77
C TYR A 118 -21.82 -9.44 4.70
N ALA A 119 -20.72 -9.96 4.18
CA ALA A 119 -20.23 -9.58 2.88
C ALA A 119 -19.94 -10.83 2.06
N TYR A 120 -20.41 -10.85 0.82
CA TYR A 120 -20.11 -11.89 -0.16
C TYR A 120 -18.91 -11.45 -0.98
N LEU A 121 -18.00 -12.40 -1.19
CA LEU A 121 -16.83 -12.22 -2.03
C LEU A 121 -16.86 -13.31 -3.09
N GLU A 122 -16.76 -12.91 -4.35
CA GLU A 122 -16.52 -13.80 -5.47
C GLU A 122 -15.04 -13.75 -5.84
N TYR A 123 -14.33 -14.87 -5.70
CA TYR A 123 -12.88 -14.90 -5.71
C TYR A 123 -12.25 -16.21 -6.19
N GLU A 124 -11.00 -16.11 -6.62
CA GLU A 124 -10.01 -17.19 -6.64
C GLU A 124 -8.90 -16.81 -5.65
N LEU A 125 -8.50 -17.71 -4.77
CA LEU A 125 -7.47 -17.41 -3.77
C LEU A 125 -6.74 -18.68 -3.37
N ASP A 126 -5.43 -18.63 -3.55
CA ASP A 126 -4.50 -19.54 -2.91
C ASP A 126 -3.91 -18.85 -1.68
N GLY A 127 -4.57 -19.02 -0.53
CA GLY A 127 -4.22 -18.33 0.69
C GLY A 127 -5.41 -18.04 1.60
N SER A 128 -5.37 -16.90 2.29
CA SER A 128 -6.36 -16.50 3.29
C SER A 128 -6.83 -15.07 3.09
N ALA A 129 -8.07 -14.82 3.52
CA ALA A 129 -8.71 -13.52 3.44
C ALA A 129 -9.36 -13.17 4.78
N VAL A 130 -9.19 -11.92 5.20
CA VAL A 130 -9.89 -11.35 6.36
C VAL A 130 -10.49 -10.01 5.99
N MET A 131 -11.63 -9.69 6.59
CA MET A 131 -12.24 -8.36 6.47
C MET A 131 -12.34 -7.69 7.84
N THR A 132 -11.74 -6.52 7.93
CA THR A 132 -11.87 -5.62 9.07
C THR A 132 -12.99 -4.61 8.79
N VAL A 133 -13.98 -4.58 9.68
CA VAL A 133 -15.07 -3.60 9.65
C VAL A 133 -14.83 -2.57 10.74
N THR A 134 -14.72 -1.31 10.34
CA THR A 134 -14.53 -0.18 11.24
C THR A 134 -15.76 0.70 11.27
N GLN A 135 -16.28 0.98 12.45
CA GLN A 135 -17.40 1.90 12.67
C GLN A 135 -16.96 3.14 13.47
N THR A 136 -17.60 4.28 13.22
CA THR A 136 -17.34 5.54 13.95
C THR A 136 -18.60 6.05 14.65
N GLN A 137 -19.41 5.15 15.23
CA GLN A 137 -20.65 5.54 15.90
C GLN A 137 -20.34 6.28 17.22
N GLY A 138 -20.76 7.53 17.33
CA GLY A 138 -20.74 8.30 18.60
C GLY A 138 -19.71 9.43 18.72
N GLY A 139 -18.97 9.77 17.66
CA GLY A 139 -17.99 10.88 17.69
C GLY A 139 -16.72 10.60 18.49
N SER A 140 -16.57 9.38 19.04
CA SER A 140 -15.39 8.88 19.74
C SER A 140 -14.55 7.95 18.85
N VAL A 141 -13.44 7.45 19.41
CA VAL A 141 -12.46 6.53 18.78
C VAL A 141 -13.13 5.46 17.92
N ALA A 142 -12.66 5.29 16.69
CA ALA A 142 -13.14 4.27 15.78
C ALA A 142 -12.95 2.85 16.36
N GLN A 143 -13.97 2.01 16.23
CA GLN A 143 -13.93 0.63 16.69
C GLN A 143 -13.86 -0.30 15.48
N SER A 144 -12.99 -1.32 15.56
CA SER A 144 -12.72 -2.25 14.47
C SER A 144 -12.84 -3.69 14.92
N TRP A 145 -13.39 -4.54 14.06
CA TRP A 145 -13.47 -5.98 14.26
C TRP A 145 -13.08 -6.70 12.97
N THR A 146 -12.35 -7.81 13.10
CA THR A 146 -11.83 -8.58 11.97
C THR A 146 -12.55 -9.92 11.89
N TYR A 147 -12.96 -10.28 10.68
CA TYR A 147 -13.73 -11.49 10.38
C TYR A 147 -13.02 -12.29 9.30
N PRO A 148 -12.73 -13.59 9.51
CA PRO A 148 -12.17 -14.42 8.46
C PRO A 148 -13.22 -14.70 7.38
N LEU A 149 -12.76 -14.99 6.17
CA LEU A 149 -13.60 -15.50 5.11
C LEU A 149 -14.02 -16.93 5.45
N ASP A 150 -15.34 -17.18 5.57
CA ASP A 150 -15.84 -18.54 5.63
C ASP A 150 -15.84 -19.11 4.20
N GLY A 151 -14.82 -19.91 3.89
CA GLY A 151 -14.65 -20.56 2.60
C GLY A 151 -13.53 -21.60 2.63
N GLU A 152 -13.65 -22.61 1.78
CA GLU A 152 -12.60 -23.59 1.51
C GLU A 152 -11.55 -23.01 0.53
N PRO A 153 -10.38 -23.64 0.37
CA PRO A 153 -9.40 -23.25 -0.65
C PRO A 153 -10.06 -23.12 -2.04
N ALA A 154 -9.81 -21.99 -2.72
CA ALA A 154 -10.49 -21.61 -3.95
C ALA A 154 -9.50 -21.59 -5.12
N ALA A 155 -9.20 -22.76 -5.67
CA ALA A 155 -8.33 -22.90 -6.84
C ALA A 155 -8.96 -22.39 -8.16
N ALA A 156 -10.27 -22.13 -8.14
CA ALA A 156 -11.08 -21.59 -9.24
C ALA A 156 -12.19 -20.69 -8.66
N LEU A 157 -12.82 -19.89 -9.53
CA LEU A 157 -13.79 -18.85 -9.14
C LEU A 157 -14.94 -19.42 -8.32
N THR A 158 -15.08 -18.94 -7.10
CA THR A 158 -16.10 -19.38 -6.14
C THR A 158 -16.60 -18.23 -5.28
N ASN A 159 -17.63 -18.52 -4.48
CA ASN A 159 -18.25 -17.56 -3.57
C ASN A 159 -17.96 -17.94 -2.12
N GLY A 160 -17.53 -16.95 -1.34
CA GLY A 160 -17.37 -17.06 0.10
C GLY A 160 -18.10 -15.92 0.80
N ARG A 161 -18.21 -16.00 2.12
CA ARG A 161 -18.82 -14.91 2.90
C ARG A 161 -18.08 -14.62 4.19
N PHE A 162 -18.03 -13.34 4.52
CA PHE A 162 -17.65 -12.89 5.85
C PHE A 162 -18.90 -12.76 6.70
N LYS A 163 -18.90 -13.36 7.90
CA LYS A 163 -20.00 -13.26 8.86
C LYS A 163 -19.68 -12.23 9.93
N PHE A 164 -20.39 -11.12 9.92
CA PHE A 164 -20.15 -10.04 10.86
C PHE A 164 -20.86 -10.27 12.20
N GLY A 165 -20.27 -9.71 13.26
CA GLY A 165 -20.80 -9.81 14.61
C GLY A 165 -21.98 -8.87 14.84
N ARG A 166 -22.92 -9.27 15.70
CA ARG A 166 -24.17 -8.55 16.01
C ARG A 166 -24.01 -7.12 16.57
N GLY A 167 -22.81 -6.74 17.01
CA GLY A 167 -22.55 -5.47 17.69
C GLY A 167 -22.32 -4.27 16.76
N LEU A 168 -22.21 -4.50 15.45
CA LEU A 168 -21.95 -3.42 14.49
C LEU A 168 -23.20 -2.56 14.29
N ARG A 169 -23.10 -1.25 14.49
CA ARG A 169 -24.22 -0.35 14.22
C ARG A 169 -23.69 1.02 13.84
N GLY A 170 -24.31 1.63 12.85
CA GLY A 170 -23.83 2.91 12.34
C GLY A 170 -24.45 3.27 11.01
N ARG A 171 -24.13 4.48 10.54
CA ARG A 171 -24.45 4.89 9.17
C ARG A 171 -23.25 4.64 8.25
N HIS A 172 -22.06 5.05 8.70
CA HIS A 172 -20.84 4.95 7.93
C HIS A 172 -19.92 3.86 8.47
N PHE A 173 -19.43 3.02 7.56
CA PHE A 173 -18.47 1.96 7.85
C PHE A 173 -17.30 2.03 6.89
N THR A 174 -16.12 1.65 7.37
CA THR A 174 -14.97 1.36 6.51
C THR A 174 -14.75 -0.14 6.51
N PHE A 175 -14.58 -0.68 5.31
CA PHE A 175 -14.27 -2.10 5.09
C PHE A 175 -12.85 -2.19 4.59
N ALA A 176 -12.02 -2.99 5.27
CA ALA A 176 -10.68 -3.32 4.82
C ALA A 176 -10.59 -4.82 4.55
N LEU A 177 -10.49 -5.20 3.28
CA LEU A 177 -10.21 -6.55 2.85
C LEU A 177 -8.68 -6.73 2.80
N GLU A 178 -8.19 -7.71 3.55
CA GLU A 178 -6.78 -8.11 3.55
C GLU A 178 -6.68 -9.54 3.03
N LEU A 179 -5.79 -9.75 2.07
CA LEU A 179 -5.51 -11.03 1.44
C LEU A 179 -4.04 -11.38 1.65
N VAL A 180 -3.77 -12.65 1.90
CA VAL A 180 -2.41 -13.19 1.99
C VAL A 180 -2.38 -14.48 1.19
N GLY A 181 -1.58 -14.54 0.12
CA GLY A 181 -1.53 -15.70 -0.76
C GLY A 181 -0.59 -15.52 -1.95
N GLU A 182 -0.37 -16.60 -2.71
CA GLU A 182 0.45 -16.57 -3.93
C GLU A 182 -0.32 -16.01 -5.13
N ARG A 183 -1.63 -16.22 -5.12
CA ARG A 183 -2.54 -15.77 -6.18
C ARG A 183 -3.88 -15.39 -5.58
N ALA A 184 -4.39 -14.24 -6.01
CA ALA A 184 -5.73 -13.79 -5.68
C ALA A 184 -6.36 -13.09 -6.88
N HIS A 185 -7.62 -13.43 -7.17
CA HIS A 185 -8.47 -12.74 -8.12
C HIS A 185 -9.79 -12.43 -7.43
N ILE A 186 -10.22 -11.17 -7.44
CA ILE A 186 -11.52 -10.75 -6.92
C ILE A 186 -12.38 -10.34 -8.12
N ASN A 187 -13.53 -10.98 -8.27
CA ASN A 187 -14.50 -10.60 -9.29
C ASN A 187 -15.56 -9.63 -8.74
N ASP A 188 -16.06 -9.88 -7.54
CA ASP A 188 -17.06 -9.03 -6.89
C ASP A 188 -16.95 -9.03 -5.36
N LEU A 189 -17.36 -7.91 -4.75
CA LEU A 189 -17.48 -7.75 -3.30
C LEU A 189 -18.76 -6.96 -2.98
N TYR A 190 -19.69 -7.63 -2.30
CA TYR A 190 -20.98 -7.04 -1.95
C TYR A 190 -21.28 -7.15 -0.45
N VAL A 191 -21.70 -6.04 0.16
CA VAL A 191 -22.05 -5.98 1.60
C VAL A 191 -23.56 -5.99 1.79
N VAL A 192 -24.05 -6.89 2.64
CA VAL A 192 -25.44 -6.96 3.08
C VAL A 192 -25.58 -6.29 4.44
N ALA A 193 -26.52 -5.35 4.55
CA ALA A 193 -26.82 -4.68 5.81
C ALA A 193 -28.33 -4.57 6.04
N ASP A 194 -28.74 -4.72 7.29
CA ASP A 194 -30.14 -4.59 7.71
C ASP A 194 -30.43 -3.21 8.28
N ALA A 195 -31.54 -2.62 7.86
CA ALA A 195 -32.04 -1.38 8.42
C ALA A 195 -32.33 -1.55 9.92
N THR A 196 -31.82 -0.62 10.74
CA THR A 196 -32.16 -0.61 12.16
C THR A 196 -33.52 0.04 12.37
N LYS A 197 -34.36 -0.51 13.26
CA LYS A 197 -35.71 0.01 13.58
C LYS A 197 -35.77 1.45 14.12
N ARG A 198 -34.63 2.09 14.42
CA ARG A 198 -34.56 3.48 14.90
C ARG A 198 -33.95 4.36 13.82
N ARG A 199 -34.70 5.38 13.38
CA ARG A 199 -34.19 6.49 12.56
C ARG A 199 -33.48 7.50 13.46
N ILE A 200 -32.52 8.23 12.90
CA ILE A 200 -31.90 9.42 13.52
C ILE A 200 -32.84 10.59 13.30
#